data_AF-A0A9X4ERW4-F1
#
_entry.id   AF-A0A9X4ERW4-F1
#
_cell.length_a   1.000
_cell.length_b   1.000
_cell.length_c   1.000
_cell.angle_alpha   90.00
_cell.angle_beta   90.00
_cell.angle_gamma   90.00
#
_symmetry.space_group_name_H-M   'P 1'
#
loop_
_entity.id
_entity.type
_entity.pdbx_description
1 polymer ?
#
loop_
_entity_poly.entity_id
_entity_poly.type
_entity_poly.pdbx_seq_one_letter_code
_entity_poly.pdbx_strand_id
1 'polypeptide(L)'
;MPSFVPLGIADYSGNSERGFVQFTYQIADNNAKELTLQIRDGSSVIFEEKITDANKLKQGEHIWKWDGFDSGGILDTAKLTQYENLNLYTIGVDSSNNYSRKKLDFSMRYDEVKWVDVKIDKNSKRVDVTLRVNLKDGGTIGTEEDCKELIKVDHLNPGLRTSKKVCPWDKIPEKDLISGKLPIRKKTRDFKSLEELALEGVNYHWSRNKNHTVGKNIEVNGENYEVYVNAVNTTDKSMDDLDIVYNTNSFWGRSNNPGNVSTITSFFANLAEYIPYVPLNETIYYNVGYVNSIYKYESKLFFKKSEWRYLNPLDFYKKKSKIDRDFSYTAAHELGHTILKAFAEKGGGSTDYSYKHKGSSGYSNTKPVSEGGENYPFRGEIDLMKYYNRGPNYYDFDRITASKEDVLGLLWLTKLKIK
;
A
#
# COMPACT_ATOMS: atom_id res chain seq x y z
N MET A 1 4.69 14.22 -23.74
CA MET A 1 5.60 14.89 -22.78
C MET A 1 6.50 13.83 -22.19
N PRO A 2 7.82 14.07 -22.07
CA PRO A 2 8.72 13.08 -21.52
C PRO A 2 8.38 12.82 -20.04
N SER A 3 8.29 11.54 -19.69
CA SER A 3 8.21 11.06 -18.32
C SER A 3 9.44 10.21 -18.02
N PHE A 4 9.78 10.06 -16.75
CA PHE A 4 10.78 9.10 -16.31
C PHE A 4 10.33 8.42 -15.01
N VAL A 5 10.79 7.19 -14.81
CA VAL A 5 10.53 6.38 -13.63
C VAL A 5 11.84 6.27 -12.85
N PRO A 6 11.87 6.53 -11.53
CA PRO A 6 13.07 6.32 -10.73
C PRO A 6 13.67 4.92 -10.95
N LEU A 7 14.98 4.87 -11.18
CA LEU A 7 15.74 3.65 -11.51
C LEU A 7 15.32 2.94 -12.81
N GLY A 8 14.40 3.48 -13.62
CA GLY A 8 13.93 2.86 -14.86
C GLY A 8 13.14 1.57 -14.64
N ILE A 9 12.45 1.46 -13.50
CA ILE A 9 11.62 0.30 -13.17
C ILE A 9 10.56 0.09 -14.26
N ALA A 10 10.41 -1.15 -14.73
CA ALA A 10 9.46 -1.49 -15.79
C ALA A 10 8.00 -1.27 -15.35
N ASP A 11 7.12 -1.06 -16.33
CA ASP A 11 5.67 -1.03 -16.08
C ASP A 11 5.11 -2.41 -15.71
N TYR A 12 3.81 -2.47 -15.41
CA TYR A 12 3.13 -3.71 -15.04
C TYR A 12 3.26 -4.82 -16.11
N SER A 13 3.35 -4.45 -17.38
CA SER A 13 3.49 -5.40 -18.50
C SER A 13 4.94 -5.83 -18.73
N GLY A 14 5.89 -5.28 -17.96
CA GLY A 14 7.32 -5.52 -18.10
C GLY A 14 7.99 -4.69 -19.20
N ASN A 15 7.30 -3.68 -19.74
CA ASN A 15 7.91 -2.78 -20.72
C ASN A 15 8.95 -1.89 -20.04
N SER A 16 10.08 -1.68 -20.73
CA SER A 16 11.14 -0.82 -20.22
C SER A 16 10.68 0.64 -20.15
N GLU A 17 10.93 1.26 -19.00
CA GLU A 17 10.68 2.68 -18.76
C GLU A 17 12.01 3.44 -18.67
N ARG A 18 11.99 4.72 -19.03
CA ARG A 18 13.21 5.53 -18.97
C ARG A 18 13.51 5.91 -17.53
N GLY A 19 14.73 5.61 -17.09
CA GLY A 19 15.27 6.06 -15.81
C GLY A 19 15.85 7.47 -15.80
N PHE A 20 15.61 8.27 -16.84
CA PHE A 20 16.25 9.57 -17.01
C PHE A 20 15.37 10.57 -17.76
N VAL A 21 15.59 11.84 -17.46
CA VAL A 21 15.23 13.00 -18.27
C VAL A 21 16.23 13.14 -19.41
N GLN A 22 15.75 13.47 -20.61
CA GLN A 22 16.62 13.77 -21.75
C GLN A 22 16.48 15.24 -22.16
N PHE A 23 17.61 15.91 -22.28
CA PHE A 23 17.72 17.26 -22.82
C PHE A 23 18.52 17.23 -24.13
N THR A 24 18.09 18.04 -25.09
CA THR A 24 18.84 18.29 -26.32
C THR A 24 19.39 19.70 -26.28
N TYR A 25 20.66 19.87 -26.62
CA TYR A 25 21.32 21.18 -26.68
C TYR A 25 22.24 21.28 -27.90
N GLN A 26 22.48 22.53 -28.33
CA GLN A 26 23.27 22.83 -29.52
C GLN A 26 24.59 23.52 -29.13
N ILE A 27 25.69 23.07 -29.72
CA ILE A 27 26.96 23.79 -29.79
C ILE A 27 27.02 24.43 -31.18
N ALA A 28 26.74 25.74 -31.27
CA ALA A 28 26.35 26.39 -32.53
C ALA A 28 27.52 26.92 -33.40
N ASP A 29 28.66 27.31 -32.80
CA ASP A 29 29.71 28.03 -33.52
C ASP A 29 30.98 27.21 -33.75
N ASN A 30 31.70 26.90 -32.67
CA ASN A 30 32.94 26.14 -32.68
C ASN A 30 32.85 24.99 -31.67
N ASN A 31 33.76 24.03 -31.76
CA ASN A 31 33.92 23.03 -30.71
C ASN A 31 34.13 23.73 -29.35
N ALA A 32 33.42 23.26 -28.33
CA ALA A 32 33.67 23.68 -26.97
C ALA A 32 34.93 22.99 -26.44
N LYS A 33 35.67 23.70 -25.58
CA LYS A 33 36.74 23.13 -24.77
C LYS A 33 36.18 22.50 -23.49
N GLU A 34 35.11 23.08 -22.96
CA GLU A 34 34.49 22.67 -21.72
C GLU A 34 33.00 23.02 -21.75
N LEU A 35 32.17 22.15 -21.19
CA LEU A 35 30.76 22.40 -20.96
C LEU A 35 30.41 22.01 -19.52
N THR A 36 29.83 22.94 -18.77
CA THR A 36 29.23 22.65 -17.47
C THR A 36 27.71 22.63 -17.61
N LEU A 37 27.09 21.54 -17.18
CA LEU A 37 25.64 21.33 -17.15
C LEU A 37 25.20 21.32 -15.68
N GLN A 38 24.19 22.13 -15.36
CA GLN A 38 23.66 22.20 -14.00
C GLN A 38 22.15 22.06 -14.00
N ILE A 39 21.62 21.25 -13.09
CA ILE A 39 20.22 21.34 -12.67
C ILE A 39 20.17 22.26 -11.45
N ARG A 40 19.27 23.24 -11.48
CA ARG A 40 19.12 24.23 -10.42
C ARG A 40 17.66 24.38 -10.02
N ASP A 41 17.45 24.87 -8.80
CA ASP A 41 16.23 25.56 -8.40
C ASP A 41 16.56 27.04 -8.19
N GLY A 42 16.12 27.88 -9.12
CA GLY A 42 16.56 29.27 -9.21
C GLY A 42 18.08 29.35 -9.40
N SER A 43 18.79 29.92 -8.42
CA SER A 43 20.26 30.01 -8.41
C SER A 43 20.95 28.86 -7.70
N SER A 44 20.23 28.03 -6.95
CA SER A 44 20.79 26.94 -6.15
C SER A 44 21.08 25.74 -7.03
N VAL A 45 22.33 25.28 -7.05
CA VAL A 45 22.75 24.10 -7.83
C VAL A 45 22.36 22.83 -7.10
N ILE A 46 21.60 21.96 -7.77
CA ILE A 46 21.16 20.64 -7.30
C ILE A 46 22.11 19.57 -7.83
N PHE A 47 22.41 19.64 -9.13
CA PHE A 47 23.30 18.72 -9.81
C PHE A 47 24.24 19.53 -10.71
N GLU A 48 25.49 19.10 -10.79
CA GLU A 48 26.49 19.63 -11.72
C GLU A 48 27.28 18.49 -12.35
N GLU A 49 27.42 18.56 -13.67
CA GLU A 49 28.36 17.75 -14.44
C GLU A 49 29.23 18.64 -15.31
N LYS A 50 30.54 18.36 -15.27
CA LYS A 50 31.53 19.03 -16.10
C LYS A 50 32.01 18.08 -17.18
N ILE A 51 31.81 18.46 -18.44
CA ILE A 51 32.23 17.70 -19.62
C ILE A 51 33.49 18.35 -20.21
N THR A 52 34.56 17.58 -20.30
CA THR A 52 35.83 17.95 -20.95
C THR A 52 36.24 16.98 -22.07
N ASP A 53 35.42 15.96 -22.33
CA ASP A 53 35.64 15.01 -23.42
C ASP A 53 35.34 15.69 -24.76
N ALA A 54 36.39 15.92 -25.55
CA ALA A 54 36.31 16.59 -26.85
C ALA A 54 35.31 15.94 -27.81
N ASN A 55 35.04 14.64 -27.71
CA ASN A 55 34.06 13.97 -28.57
C ASN A 55 32.61 14.40 -28.28
N LYS A 56 32.31 14.76 -27.03
CA LYS A 56 31.01 15.26 -26.57
C LYS A 56 30.87 16.78 -26.70
N LEU A 57 31.90 17.45 -27.20
CA LEU A 57 31.99 18.92 -27.26
C LEU A 57 32.17 19.45 -28.68
N LYS A 58 31.99 18.59 -29.70
CA LYS A 58 32.03 19.01 -31.10
C LYS A 58 30.88 19.95 -31.43
N GLN A 59 31.05 20.82 -32.41
CA GLN A 59 29.93 21.58 -32.95
C GLN A 59 28.81 20.62 -33.40
N GLY A 60 27.56 20.99 -33.12
CA GLY A 60 26.38 20.19 -33.48
C GLY A 60 25.39 20.01 -32.34
N GLU A 61 24.42 19.14 -32.60
CA GLU A 61 23.39 18.76 -31.64
C GLU A 61 23.92 17.65 -30.72
N HIS A 62 23.62 17.78 -29.43
CA HIS A 62 24.00 16.82 -28.40
C HIS A 62 22.82 16.46 -27.52
N ILE A 63 22.90 15.26 -26.97
CA ILE A 63 21.93 14.73 -26.01
C ILE A 63 22.61 14.60 -24.66
N TRP A 64 21.97 15.14 -23.63
CA TRP A 64 22.35 14.92 -22.25
C TRP A 64 21.20 14.27 -21.47
N LYS A 65 21.55 13.42 -20.52
CA LYS A 65 20.60 12.62 -19.75
C LYS A 65 20.86 12.83 -18.26
N TRP A 66 19.79 13.10 -17.52
CA TRP A 66 19.84 13.25 -16.07
C TRP A 66 18.90 12.25 -15.41
N ASP A 67 19.40 11.45 -14.48
CA ASP A 67 18.69 10.37 -13.81
C ASP A 67 17.81 10.85 -12.63
N GLY A 68 17.78 12.16 -12.36
CA GLY A 68 17.00 12.75 -11.27
C GLY A 68 17.77 12.86 -9.95
N PHE A 69 19.00 12.35 -9.87
CA PHE A 69 19.81 12.41 -8.65
C PHE A 69 20.55 13.75 -8.55
N ASP A 70 20.71 14.25 -7.33
CA ASP A 70 21.59 15.38 -7.02
C ASP A 70 23.08 14.97 -7.04
N SER A 71 23.97 15.95 -6.87
CA SER A 71 25.42 15.71 -6.81
C SER A 71 25.86 14.82 -5.64
N GLY A 72 25.02 14.69 -4.60
CA GLY A 72 25.23 13.78 -3.48
C GLY A 72 24.78 12.34 -3.77
N GLY A 73 24.15 12.08 -4.92
CA GLY A 73 23.60 10.78 -5.26
C GLY A 73 22.26 10.50 -4.58
N ILE A 74 21.49 11.54 -4.26
CA ILE A 74 20.13 11.43 -3.73
C ILE A 74 19.10 11.84 -4.78
N LEU A 75 18.11 10.99 -5.02
CA LEU A 75 16.89 11.32 -5.75
C LEU A 75 15.76 11.46 -4.73
N ASP A 76 14.99 12.54 -4.79
CA ASP A 76 13.88 12.81 -3.86
C ASP A 76 12.67 13.33 -4.66
N THR A 77 11.68 12.46 -4.93
CA THR A 77 10.54 12.82 -5.79
C THR A 77 9.62 13.86 -5.14
N ALA A 78 9.57 13.91 -3.81
CA ALA A 78 8.81 14.93 -3.09
C ALA A 78 9.41 16.31 -3.35
N LYS A 79 10.74 16.45 -3.24
CA LYS A 79 11.43 17.71 -3.54
C LYS A 79 11.32 18.10 -5.01
N LEU A 80 11.56 17.15 -5.92
CA LEU A 80 11.51 17.41 -7.36
C LEU A 80 10.17 17.97 -7.82
N THR A 81 9.07 17.54 -7.20
CA THR A 81 7.72 18.04 -7.52
C THR A 81 7.31 19.31 -6.78
N GLN A 82 8.13 19.79 -5.83
CA GLN A 82 7.90 21.01 -5.05
C GLN A 82 8.77 22.19 -5.49
N TYR A 83 9.89 21.95 -6.18
CA TYR A 83 10.71 23.04 -6.69
C TYR A 83 9.93 23.94 -7.65
N GLU A 84 10.03 25.26 -7.44
CA GLU A 84 9.26 26.25 -8.18
C GLU A 84 10.02 26.80 -9.40
N ASN A 85 11.36 26.76 -9.38
CA ASN A 85 12.20 27.41 -10.39
C ASN A 85 13.24 26.44 -10.99
N LEU A 86 12.82 25.20 -11.25
CA LEU A 86 13.68 24.19 -11.87
C LEU A 86 14.19 24.65 -13.24
N ASN A 87 15.50 24.55 -13.44
CA ASN A 87 16.11 24.88 -14.72
C ASN A 87 17.37 24.07 -15.02
N LEU A 88 17.57 23.81 -16.30
CA LEU A 88 18.85 23.37 -16.86
C LEU A 88 19.65 24.62 -17.23
N TYR A 89 20.79 24.81 -16.57
CA TYR A 89 21.71 25.89 -16.85
C TYR A 89 23.00 25.35 -17.46
N THR A 90 23.41 25.89 -18.60
CA THR A 90 24.63 25.48 -19.30
C THR A 90 25.64 26.60 -19.33
N ILE A 91 26.92 26.23 -19.20
CA ILE A 91 28.07 27.13 -19.34
C ILE A 91 29.04 26.49 -20.31
N GLY A 92 29.12 27.01 -21.53
CA GLY A 92 30.08 26.58 -22.54
C GLY A 92 31.31 27.48 -22.51
N VAL A 93 32.50 26.89 -22.68
CA VAL A 93 33.77 27.60 -22.84
C VAL A 93 34.42 27.15 -24.14
N ASP A 94 34.80 28.09 -25.01
CA ASP A 94 35.50 27.79 -26.24
C ASP A 94 37.04 27.72 -26.04
N SER A 95 37.77 27.43 -27.13
CA SER A 95 39.24 27.38 -27.12
C SER A 95 39.91 28.73 -26.84
N SER A 96 39.22 29.84 -27.06
CA SER A 96 39.68 31.21 -26.79
C SER A 96 39.31 31.68 -25.37
N ASN A 97 38.74 30.79 -24.54
CA ASN A 97 38.20 31.07 -23.20
C ASN A 97 37.03 32.07 -23.19
N ASN A 98 36.27 32.17 -24.28
CA ASN A 98 34.98 32.87 -24.27
C ASN A 98 33.91 31.99 -23.63
N TYR A 99 32.97 32.63 -22.93
CA TYR A 99 31.89 31.95 -22.21
C TYR A 99 30.54 32.18 -22.89
N SER A 100 29.75 31.11 -23.01
CA SER A 100 28.33 31.18 -23.37
C SER A 100 27.49 30.56 -22.26
N ARG A 101 26.30 31.11 -22.02
CA ARG A 101 25.39 30.65 -20.97
C ARG A 101 23.97 30.55 -21.51
N LYS A 102 23.28 29.46 -21.20
CA LYS A 102 21.85 29.29 -21.52
C LYS A 102 21.11 28.70 -20.33
N LYS A 103 19.83 29.05 -20.24
CA LYS A 103 18.91 28.55 -19.24
C LYS A 103 17.69 27.99 -19.95
N LEU A 104 17.26 26.81 -19.54
CA LEU A 104 16.00 26.19 -19.94
C LEU A 104 15.20 25.87 -18.67
N ASP A 105 14.12 26.60 -18.46
CA ASP A 105 13.21 26.36 -17.34
C ASP A 105 12.34 25.12 -17.64
N PHE A 106 12.07 24.31 -16.62
CA PHE A 106 11.17 23.17 -16.69
C PHE A 106 10.52 22.93 -15.33
N SER A 107 9.49 22.08 -15.29
CA SER A 107 8.86 21.66 -14.03
C SER A 107 8.64 20.16 -13.99
N MET A 108 8.52 19.61 -12.79
CA MET A 108 8.21 18.20 -12.58
C MET A 108 6.93 18.04 -11.76
N ARG A 109 6.14 17.04 -12.11
CA ARG A 109 4.95 16.65 -11.35
C ARG A 109 4.77 15.14 -11.42
N TYR A 110 4.09 14.58 -10.43
CA TYR A 110 3.66 13.18 -10.50
C TYR A 110 2.81 12.91 -11.73
N ASP A 111 3.08 11.78 -12.36
CA ASP A 111 2.32 11.30 -13.51
C ASP A 111 1.13 10.44 -13.07
N GLU A 112 1.39 9.47 -12.19
CA GLU A 112 0.44 8.39 -11.90
C GLU A 112 -0.39 8.65 -10.65
N VAL A 113 0.27 8.89 -9.50
CA VAL A 113 -0.38 9.11 -8.20
C VAL A 113 0.35 10.16 -7.37
N LYS A 114 -0.31 10.73 -6.36
CA LYS A 114 0.26 11.76 -5.47
C LYS A 114 0.50 11.29 -4.04
N TRP A 115 0.13 10.05 -3.73
CA TRP A 115 0.11 9.50 -2.38
C TRP A 115 1.34 8.69 -2.02
N VAL A 116 2.33 8.59 -2.92
CA VAL A 116 3.62 7.97 -2.63
C VAL A 116 4.76 8.87 -3.10
N ASP A 117 5.74 9.03 -2.22
CA ASP A 117 7.03 9.64 -2.55
C ASP A 117 8.14 8.62 -2.34
N VAL A 118 9.23 8.79 -3.07
CA VAL A 118 10.44 8.01 -2.89
C VAL A 118 11.65 8.92 -2.76
N LYS A 119 12.50 8.58 -1.79
CA LYS A 119 13.85 9.09 -1.67
C LYS A 119 14.83 7.95 -1.81
N ILE A 120 15.72 8.05 -2.80
CA ILE A 120 16.70 7.01 -3.13
C ILE A 120 18.10 7.56 -2.88
N ASP A 121 18.87 6.84 -2.08
CA ASP A 121 20.31 7.04 -1.93
C ASP A 121 21.04 5.92 -2.67
N LYS A 122 21.67 6.27 -3.79
CA LYS A 122 22.38 5.30 -4.64
C LYS A 122 23.73 4.85 -4.07
N ASN A 123 24.28 5.60 -3.10
CA ASN A 123 25.55 5.28 -2.46
C ASN A 123 25.35 4.23 -1.37
N SER A 124 24.33 4.43 -0.52
CA SER A 124 23.98 3.49 0.55
C SER A 124 23.04 2.36 0.11
N LYS A 125 22.54 2.42 -1.13
CA LYS A 125 21.55 1.48 -1.68
C LYS A 125 20.28 1.41 -0.84
N ARG A 126 19.80 2.58 -0.42
CA ARG A 126 18.62 2.74 0.42
C ARG A 126 17.51 3.46 -0.33
N VAL A 127 16.29 2.96 -0.16
CA VAL A 127 15.06 3.57 -0.66
C VAL A 127 14.14 3.82 0.53
N ASP A 128 13.83 5.08 0.80
CA ASP A 128 12.83 5.50 1.78
C ASP A 128 11.54 5.88 1.03
N VAL A 129 10.45 5.22 1.36
CA VAL A 129 9.13 5.44 0.75
C VAL A 129 8.23 6.10 1.79
N THR A 130 7.62 7.23 1.42
CA THR A 130 6.54 7.83 2.21
C THR A 130 5.21 7.46 1.57
N LEU A 131 4.39 6.69 2.28
CA LEU A 131 3.09 6.22 1.80
C LEU A 131 1.96 6.92 2.56
N ARG A 132 1.15 7.71 1.88
CA ARG A 132 0.04 8.47 2.49
C ARG A 132 -1.25 7.67 2.44
N VAL A 133 -1.66 7.15 3.60
CA VAL A 133 -2.92 6.42 3.79
C VAL A 133 -3.99 7.35 4.38
N ASN A 134 -5.26 6.95 4.30
CA ASN A 134 -6.38 7.73 4.86
C ASN A 134 -7.29 6.82 5.71
N LEU A 135 -6.81 6.46 6.89
CA LEU A 135 -7.55 5.63 7.84
C LEU A 135 -8.53 6.49 8.65
N LYS A 136 -9.78 6.02 8.78
CA LYS A 136 -10.87 6.69 9.49
C LYS A 136 -11.38 5.87 10.66
N ASP A 137 -11.90 6.55 11.68
CA ASP A 137 -12.59 5.88 12.77
C ASP A 137 -13.97 5.42 12.28
N GLY A 138 -14.07 4.13 11.93
CA GLY A 138 -15.33 3.50 11.53
C GLY A 138 -16.24 3.18 12.72
N GLY A 139 -15.81 3.50 13.94
CA GLY A 139 -16.55 3.29 15.17
C GLY A 139 -16.33 1.91 15.78
N THR A 140 -17.30 1.51 16.60
CA THR A 140 -17.21 0.34 17.46
C THR A 140 -18.49 -0.47 17.36
N ILE A 141 -18.35 -1.79 17.28
CA ILE A 141 -19.46 -2.74 17.20
C ILE A 141 -19.38 -3.76 18.35
N GLY A 142 -20.53 -3.98 18.95
CA GLY A 142 -20.86 -4.98 19.95
C GLY A 142 -20.39 -4.67 21.37
N THR A 143 -20.38 -3.38 21.72
CA THR A 143 -20.09 -2.92 23.09
C THR A 143 -21.36 -2.48 23.82
N GLU A 144 -21.22 -1.90 25.02
CA GLU A 144 -22.34 -1.38 25.79
C GLU A 144 -23.09 -0.24 25.07
N GLU A 145 -22.41 0.51 24.19
CA GLU A 145 -23.02 1.58 23.37
C GLU A 145 -24.10 1.03 22.42
N ASP A 146 -24.04 -0.25 22.07
CA ASP A 146 -25.01 -0.93 21.20
C ASP A 146 -26.18 -1.56 21.97
N CYS A 147 -26.23 -1.44 23.30
CA CYS A 147 -27.35 -1.93 24.08
C CYS A 147 -28.61 -1.10 23.78
N LYS A 148 -29.73 -1.78 23.54
CA LYS A 148 -31.02 -1.15 23.22
C LYS A 148 -32.06 -1.50 24.27
N GLU A 149 -32.94 -0.56 24.59
CA GLU A 149 -34.15 -0.86 25.36
C GLU A 149 -35.23 -1.43 24.45
N LEU A 150 -35.60 -2.69 24.68
CA LEU A 150 -36.76 -3.28 24.04
C LEU A 150 -37.99 -3.07 24.92
N ILE A 151 -38.96 -2.32 24.40
CA ILE A 151 -40.27 -2.17 25.02
C ILE A 151 -41.14 -3.34 24.55
N LYS A 152 -41.50 -4.23 25.48
CA LYS A 152 -42.54 -5.22 25.26
C LYS A 152 -43.88 -4.62 25.66
N VAL A 153 -44.80 -4.58 24.71
CA VAL A 153 -46.21 -4.25 24.93
C VAL A 153 -46.95 -5.56 25.16
N ASP A 154 -47.72 -5.65 26.24
CA ASP A 154 -48.63 -6.78 26.43
C ASP A 154 -49.77 -6.68 25.41
N HIS A 155 -49.94 -7.72 24.59
CA HIS A 155 -50.94 -7.74 23.53
C HIS A 155 -52.38 -7.79 24.09
N LEU A 156 -52.56 -8.31 25.31
CA LEU A 156 -53.85 -8.39 26.01
C LEU A 156 -54.11 -7.13 26.85
N ASN A 157 -53.05 -6.42 27.25
CA ASN A 157 -53.12 -5.15 27.99
C ASN A 157 -52.18 -4.09 27.38
N PRO A 158 -52.59 -3.37 26.32
CA PRO A 158 -51.73 -2.40 25.62
C PRO A 158 -51.17 -1.26 26.48
N GLY A 159 -51.76 -1.01 27.66
CA GLY A 159 -51.27 -0.05 28.65
C GLY A 159 -50.10 -0.54 29.51
N LEU A 160 -49.82 -1.86 29.54
CA LEU A 160 -48.70 -2.44 30.27
C LEU A 160 -47.46 -2.50 29.36
N ARG A 161 -46.48 -1.66 29.66
CA ARG A 161 -45.18 -1.61 28.98
C ARG A 161 -44.11 -2.12 29.91
N THR A 162 -43.36 -3.13 29.48
CA THR A 162 -42.16 -3.60 30.19
C THR A 162 -40.93 -3.31 29.33
N SER A 163 -39.91 -2.67 29.91
CA SER A 163 -38.63 -2.45 29.22
C SER A 163 -37.63 -3.54 29.61
N LYS A 164 -36.92 -4.07 28.61
CA LYS A 164 -35.76 -4.95 28.82
C LYS A 164 -34.58 -4.40 28.04
N LYS A 165 -33.49 -4.07 28.74
CA LYS A 165 -32.20 -3.77 28.09
C LYS A 165 -31.69 -5.06 27.44
N VAL A 166 -31.41 -5.00 26.14
CA VAL A 166 -30.79 -6.08 25.37
C VAL A 166 -29.48 -5.58 24.79
N CYS A 167 -28.42 -6.33 25.06
CA CYS A 167 -27.05 -6.00 24.71
C CYS A 167 -26.47 -7.00 23.70
N PRO A 168 -25.39 -6.65 22.98
CA PRO A 168 -24.78 -7.52 21.97
C PRO A 168 -24.40 -8.91 22.48
N TRP A 169 -23.85 -8.99 23.69
CA TRP A 169 -23.43 -10.27 24.30
C TRP A 169 -24.59 -11.17 24.73
N ASP A 170 -25.83 -10.68 24.82
CA ASP A 170 -27.00 -11.50 25.13
C ASP A 170 -27.31 -12.51 24.01
N LYS A 171 -26.71 -12.32 22.81
CA LYS A 171 -26.81 -13.23 21.66
C LYS A 171 -25.85 -14.42 21.76
N ILE A 172 -24.89 -14.39 22.69
CA ILE A 172 -23.90 -15.45 22.86
C ILE A 172 -24.55 -16.58 23.67
N PRO A 173 -24.71 -17.80 23.12
CA PRO A 173 -25.26 -18.93 23.85
C PRO A 173 -24.43 -19.24 25.09
N GLU A 174 -25.08 -19.60 26.19
CA GLU A 174 -24.40 -19.97 27.43
C GLU A 174 -23.39 -21.11 27.22
N LYS A 175 -23.71 -22.08 26.35
CA LYS A 175 -22.82 -23.17 25.95
C LYS A 175 -21.51 -22.73 25.28
N ASP A 176 -21.49 -21.53 24.70
CA ASP A 176 -20.31 -20.97 24.02
C ASP A 176 -19.50 -20.05 24.94
N LEU A 177 -20.01 -19.74 26.14
CA LEU A 177 -19.27 -18.98 27.14
C LEU A 177 -18.17 -19.84 27.76
N ILE A 178 -16.95 -19.32 27.76
CA ILE A 178 -15.77 -19.95 28.34
C ILE A 178 -15.55 -19.38 29.74
N SER A 179 -15.38 -20.27 30.73
CA SER A 179 -15.09 -19.88 32.11
C SER A 179 -13.88 -18.94 32.19
N GLY A 180 -14.02 -17.82 32.90
CA GLY A 180 -12.98 -16.80 33.03
C GLY A 180 -12.79 -15.88 31.81
N LYS A 181 -13.57 -16.04 30.74
CA LYS A 181 -13.57 -15.17 29.54
C LYS A 181 -14.91 -14.46 29.40
N LEU A 182 -15.01 -13.26 29.97
CA LEU A 182 -16.22 -12.45 29.92
C LEU A 182 -16.36 -11.70 28.58
N PRO A 183 -17.59 -11.44 28.10
CA PRO A 183 -17.83 -10.54 26.97
C PRO A 183 -17.23 -9.16 27.20
N ILE A 184 -16.61 -8.60 26.15
CA ILE A 184 -15.95 -7.30 26.21
C ILE A 184 -17.01 -6.20 26.09
N ARG A 185 -17.28 -5.45 27.17
CA ARG A 185 -18.36 -4.45 27.18
C ARG A 185 -17.93 -3.04 26.77
N LYS A 186 -16.63 -2.75 26.80
CA LYS A 186 -16.02 -1.48 26.40
C LYS A 186 -14.79 -1.77 25.56
N LYS A 187 -14.51 -0.94 24.55
CA LYS A 187 -13.37 -1.14 23.67
C LYS A 187 -12.06 -1.22 24.47
N THR A 188 -11.22 -2.18 24.11
CA THR A 188 -9.89 -2.41 24.71
C THR A 188 -8.78 -1.71 23.94
N ARG A 189 -9.09 -1.17 22.76
CA ARG A 189 -8.23 -0.38 21.89
C ARG A 189 -9.06 0.80 21.39
N ASP A 190 -8.48 1.98 21.37
CA ASP A 190 -9.07 3.14 20.70
C ASP A 190 -8.63 3.20 19.23
N PHE A 191 -9.25 4.10 18.46
CA PHE A 191 -8.92 4.26 17.05
C PHE A 191 -7.43 4.57 16.84
N LYS A 192 -6.84 5.46 17.65
CA LYS A 192 -5.42 5.82 17.54
C LYS A 192 -4.51 4.59 17.69
N SER A 193 -4.76 3.73 18.67
CA SER A 193 -3.99 2.50 18.85
C SER A 193 -4.14 1.55 17.65
N LEU A 194 -5.33 1.48 17.05
CA LEU A 194 -5.55 0.65 15.86
C LEU A 194 -4.92 1.26 14.61
N GLU A 195 -4.98 2.59 14.46
CA GLU A 195 -4.28 3.32 13.40
C GLU A 195 -2.77 3.03 13.46
N GLU A 196 -2.14 3.16 14.63
CA GLU A 196 -0.72 2.85 14.82
C GLU A 196 -0.40 1.40 14.44
N LEU A 197 -1.22 0.43 14.86
CA LEU A 197 -1.05 -0.98 14.46
C LEU A 197 -1.19 -1.20 12.95
N ALA A 198 -2.11 -0.51 12.29
CA ALA A 198 -2.29 -0.59 10.85
C ALA A 198 -1.06 -0.03 10.11
N LEU A 199 -0.59 1.15 10.51
CA LEU A 199 0.61 1.79 9.94
C LEU A 199 1.87 0.94 10.17
N GLU A 200 2.06 0.39 11.36
CA GLU A 200 3.16 -0.55 11.66
C GLU A 200 3.10 -1.80 10.78
N GLY A 201 1.91 -2.34 10.55
CA GLY A 201 1.67 -3.46 9.65
C GLY A 201 2.10 -3.15 8.22
N VAL A 202 1.66 -2.01 7.68
CA VAL A 202 2.05 -1.55 6.34
C VAL A 202 3.56 -1.37 6.25
N ASN A 203 4.15 -0.65 7.22
CA ASN A 203 5.59 -0.41 7.28
C ASN A 203 6.37 -1.72 7.28
N TYR A 204 5.94 -2.72 8.04
CA TYR A 204 6.61 -4.01 8.09
C TYR A 204 6.40 -4.83 6.82
N HIS A 205 5.16 -5.04 6.37
CA HIS A 205 4.90 -5.98 5.29
C HIS A 205 5.27 -5.45 3.90
N TRP A 206 5.28 -4.13 3.70
CA TRP A 206 5.68 -3.49 2.44
C TRP A 206 7.16 -3.06 2.38
N SER A 207 7.88 -3.07 3.51
CA SER A 207 9.33 -2.86 3.51
C SER A 207 10.08 -4.13 3.11
N ARG A 208 11.28 -3.96 2.53
CA ARG A 208 12.20 -5.05 2.22
C ARG A 208 13.62 -4.67 2.63
N ASN A 209 14.05 -5.08 3.82
CA ASN A 209 15.33 -4.66 4.42
C ASN A 209 15.95 -5.74 5.33
N LYS A 210 17.20 -5.51 5.75
CA LYS A 210 17.98 -6.45 6.56
C LYS A 210 17.37 -6.82 7.91
N ASN A 211 16.44 -6.03 8.45
CA ASN A 211 15.82 -6.29 9.75
C ASN A 211 14.68 -7.31 9.69
N HIS A 212 14.21 -7.69 8.50
CA HIS A 212 13.10 -8.64 8.34
C HIS A 212 13.56 -10.10 8.42
N THR A 213 12.67 -11.07 8.55
CA THR A 213 13.12 -12.49 8.48
C THR A 213 13.36 -12.92 7.03
N VAL A 214 12.58 -12.37 6.09
CA VAL A 214 12.64 -12.60 4.64
C VAL A 214 12.46 -11.26 3.91
N GLY A 215 12.48 -11.20 2.57
CA GLY A 215 12.27 -9.94 1.86
C GLY A 215 13.30 -8.90 2.23
N LYS A 216 14.59 -9.17 1.97
CA LYS A 216 15.69 -8.35 2.48
C LYS A 216 16.02 -7.14 1.61
N ASN A 217 15.61 -7.16 0.35
CA ASN A 217 15.90 -6.15 -0.64
C ASN A 217 14.97 -6.27 -1.85
N ILE A 218 15.04 -5.28 -2.72
CA ILE A 218 14.70 -5.39 -4.14
C ILE A 218 15.98 -5.45 -4.96
N GLU A 219 15.90 -5.98 -6.17
CA GLU A 219 17.00 -5.99 -7.13
C GLU A 219 16.57 -5.16 -8.34
N VAL A 220 17.35 -4.12 -8.67
CA VAL A 220 17.10 -3.22 -9.81
C VAL A 220 18.43 -2.90 -10.47
N ASN A 221 18.52 -3.11 -11.78
CA ASN A 221 19.73 -2.86 -12.58
C ASN A 221 20.99 -3.57 -12.05
N GLY A 222 20.83 -4.81 -11.55
CA GLY A 222 21.93 -5.61 -11.00
C GLY A 222 22.40 -5.20 -9.59
N GLU A 223 21.71 -4.24 -8.96
CA GLU A 223 22.04 -3.72 -7.64
C GLU A 223 20.92 -4.05 -6.63
N ASN A 224 21.30 -4.38 -5.40
CA ASN A 224 20.37 -4.67 -4.32
C ASN A 224 20.09 -3.42 -3.49
N TYR A 225 18.82 -3.03 -3.35
CA TYR A 225 18.39 -1.90 -2.52
C TYR A 225 17.56 -2.37 -1.33
N GLU A 226 17.86 -1.81 -0.14
CA GLU A 226 16.98 -1.92 1.02
C GLU A 226 15.84 -0.88 0.91
N VAL A 227 14.59 -1.33 1.07
CA VAL A 227 13.39 -0.49 1.00
C VAL A 227 12.75 -0.36 2.38
N TYR A 228 12.52 0.88 2.79
CA TYR A 228 11.89 1.27 4.05
C TYR A 228 10.61 2.06 3.74
N VAL A 229 9.47 1.43 3.96
CA VAL A 229 8.15 2.06 3.83
C VAL A 229 7.76 2.69 5.16
N ASN A 230 7.39 3.97 5.08
CA ASN A 230 6.85 4.77 6.17
C ASN A 230 5.48 5.30 5.78
N ALA A 231 4.44 4.62 6.27
CA ALA A 231 3.06 4.98 6.12
C ALA A 231 2.69 6.11 7.08
N VAL A 232 1.96 7.10 6.58
CA VAL A 232 1.49 8.25 7.33
C VAL A 232 -0.02 8.40 7.08
N ASN A 233 -0.81 8.45 8.15
CA ASN A 233 -2.23 8.73 8.02
C ASN A 233 -2.47 10.23 7.77
N THR A 234 -3.10 10.58 6.66
CA THR A 234 -3.39 11.97 6.28
C THR A 234 -4.56 12.03 5.29
N THR A 235 -5.14 13.21 5.11
CA THR A 235 -6.09 13.50 4.03
C THR A 235 -5.46 14.28 2.87
N ASP A 236 -4.26 14.84 3.08
CA ASP A 236 -3.55 15.54 2.01
C ASP A 236 -2.86 14.53 1.09
N LYS A 237 -3.21 14.58 -0.20
CA LYS A 237 -2.65 13.72 -1.25
C LYS A 237 -2.56 12.25 -0.81
N SER A 238 -3.58 11.73 -0.16
CA SER A 238 -3.63 10.35 0.31
C SER A 238 -4.23 9.42 -0.74
N MET A 239 -4.12 8.12 -0.51
CA MET A 239 -4.99 7.15 -1.17
C MET A 239 -6.44 7.28 -0.66
N ASP A 240 -7.32 6.43 -1.20
CA ASP A 240 -8.72 6.28 -0.79
C ASP A 240 -8.85 6.01 0.72
N ASP A 241 -9.97 6.41 1.30
CA ASP A 241 -10.21 6.24 2.73
C ASP A 241 -10.67 4.83 3.13
N LEU A 242 -10.12 4.31 4.22
CA LEU A 242 -10.54 3.03 4.79
C LEU A 242 -10.96 3.23 6.25
N ASP A 243 -12.15 2.75 6.60
CA ASP A 243 -12.63 2.72 7.97
C ASP A 243 -11.92 1.63 8.77
N ILE A 244 -11.55 1.92 10.01
CA ILE A 244 -11.16 0.92 11.00
C ILE A 244 -12.29 0.75 12.00
N VAL A 245 -12.80 -0.47 12.14
CA VAL A 245 -13.89 -0.80 13.05
C VAL A 245 -13.41 -1.72 14.16
N TYR A 246 -13.58 -1.31 15.41
CA TYR A 246 -13.40 -2.20 16.56
C TYR A 246 -14.60 -3.14 16.66
N ASN A 247 -14.37 -4.45 16.63
CA ASN A 247 -15.44 -5.44 16.58
C ASN A 247 -15.35 -6.50 17.69
N THR A 248 -16.40 -6.59 18.51
CA THR A 248 -16.53 -7.62 19.56
C THR A 248 -17.99 -8.02 19.75
N ASN A 249 -18.28 -9.13 20.43
CA ASN A 249 -19.62 -9.67 20.72
C ASN A 249 -20.61 -9.62 19.55
N SER A 250 -20.13 -9.83 18.33
CA SER A 250 -20.89 -9.68 17.09
C SER A 250 -20.50 -10.78 16.09
N PHE A 251 -20.96 -10.68 14.85
CA PHE A 251 -20.44 -11.50 13.76
C PHE A 251 -19.00 -11.11 13.43
N TRP A 252 -18.20 -12.10 13.01
CA TRP A 252 -16.87 -11.82 12.48
C TRP A 252 -16.94 -10.79 11.35
N GLY A 253 -16.26 -9.67 11.53
CA GLY A 253 -16.14 -8.63 10.52
C GLY A 253 -15.09 -9.04 9.49
N ARG A 254 -15.50 -9.17 8.22
CA ARG A 254 -14.59 -9.44 7.10
C ARG A 254 -14.09 -8.09 6.58
N SER A 255 -12.79 -7.85 6.71
CA SER A 255 -12.14 -6.70 6.10
C SER A 255 -12.20 -6.80 4.58
N ASN A 256 -12.43 -5.68 3.90
CA ASN A 256 -12.37 -5.57 2.45
C ASN A 256 -11.99 -4.14 2.05
N ASN A 257 -11.24 -3.99 0.97
CA ASN A 257 -10.97 -2.71 0.33
C ASN A 257 -11.23 -2.78 -1.19
N PRO A 258 -12.48 -2.60 -1.63
CA PRO A 258 -12.77 -2.55 -3.05
C PRO A 258 -12.30 -1.27 -3.73
N GLY A 259 -12.04 -0.17 -3.01
CA GLY A 259 -11.68 1.14 -3.57
C GLY A 259 -12.77 1.78 -4.45
N ASN A 260 -12.52 3.01 -4.90
CA ASN A 260 -13.39 3.74 -5.84
C ASN A 260 -13.34 3.11 -7.24
N VAL A 261 -14.35 2.34 -7.63
CA VAL A 261 -14.46 1.73 -8.98
C VAL A 261 -15.88 1.79 -9.52
N SER A 262 -16.06 2.52 -10.63
CA SER A 262 -17.31 2.52 -11.41
C SER A 262 -17.43 1.34 -12.39
N THR A 263 -16.35 0.56 -12.56
CA THR A 263 -16.18 -0.50 -13.57
C THR A 263 -15.91 -1.90 -13.01
N ILE A 264 -16.08 -2.13 -11.70
CA ILE A 264 -16.20 -3.49 -11.16
C ILE A 264 -17.56 -4.09 -11.68
N THR A 265 -17.72 -4.26 -12.99
CA THR A 265 -19.02 -4.43 -13.64
C THR A 265 -19.59 -5.78 -13.28
N SER A 266 -20.77 -5.76 -12.67
CA SER A 266 -21.24 -6.85 -11.81
C SER A 266 -20.34 -6.92 -10.56
N PHE A 267 -20.53 -6.07 -9.54
CA PHE A 267 -19.46 -5.77 -8.55
C PHE A 267 -18.93 -6.90 -7.66
N PHE A 268 -19.34 -8.15 -7.91
CA PHE A 268 -20.29 -8.86 -7.09
C PHE A 268 -21.73 -8.93 -7.65
N ALA A 269 -22.01 -9.02 -8.96
CA ALA A 269 -23.42 -9.29 -9.35
C ALA A 269 -23.99 -10.60 -8.76
N ASN A 270 -23.12 -11.45 -8.19
CA ASN A 270 -23.47 -12.67 -7.46
C ASN A 270 -23.04 -12.71 -5.98
N LEU A 271 -22.60 -11.61 -5.36
CA LEU A 271 -22.55 -11.58 -3.88
C LEU A 271 -23.98 -11.37 -3.31
N ALA A 272 -24.89 -10.88 -4.16
CA ALA A 272 -26.30 -10.57 -3.91
C ALA A 272 -27.26 -11.77 -3.84
N GLU A 273 -26.89 -13.01 -4.20
CA GLU A 273 -27.84 -14.14 -4.14
C GLU A 273 -27.67 -15.06 -2.90
N TYR A 274 -26.56 -14.99 -2.14
CA TYR A 274 -26.30 -16.00 -1.09
C TYR A 274 -25.84 -15.48 0.29
N ILE A 275 -25.46 -14.20 0.46
CA ILE A 275 -24.94 -13.72 1.76
C ILE A 275 -25.49 -12.31 2.12
N PRO A 276 -26.61 -12.22 2.88
CA PRO A 276 -27.31 -10.95 3.12
C PRO A 276 -26.59 -9.90 4.01
N TYR A 277 -25.30 -10.05 4.37
CA TYR A 277 -24.64 -9.16 5.34
C TYR A 277 -23.11 -8.98 5.15
N VAL A 278 -22.59 -8.97 3.92
CA VAL A 278 -21.20 -8.49 3.69
C VAL A 278 -21.28 -7.00 3.37
N PRO A 279 -20.87 -6.10 4.28
CA PRO A 279 -20.90 -4.69 3.98
C PRO A 279 -19.86 -4.40 2.87
N LEU A 280 -20.30 -3.72 1.82
CA LEU A 280 -19.50 -3.31 0.66
C LEU A 280 -18.63 -2.08 0.98
N ASN A 281 -18.32 -1.87 2.26
CA ASN A 281 -17.56 -0.73 2.73
C ASN A 281 -16.06 -1.02 2.70
N GLU A 282 -15.28 0.02 2.45
CA GLU A 282 -13.83 0.03 2.61
C GLU A 282 -13.54 0.01 4.11
N THR A 283 -13.35 -1.18 4.68
CA THR A 283 -13.28 -1.36 6.12
C THR A 283 -12.32 -2.45 6.53
N ILE A 284 -11.54 -2.18 7.57
CA ILE A 284 -10.67 -3.12 8.25
C ILE A 284 -11.24 -3.37 9.66
N TYR A 285 -11.53 -4.62 9.98
CA TYR A 285 -12.10 -5.00 11.28
C TYR A 285 -11.02 -5.47 12.25
N TYR A 286 -10.93 -4.83 13.43
CA TYR A 286 -10.22 -5.38 14.58
C TYR A 286 -11.16 -6.32 15.34
N ASN A 287 -11.13 -7.62 15.01
CA ASN A 287 -11.96 -8.64 15.64
C ASN A 287 -11.34 -9.12 16.97
N VAL A 288 -12.07 -8.99 18.09
CA VAL A 288 -11.57 -9.37 19.43
C VAL A 288 -12.70 -9.88 20.35
N GLY A 289 -12.37 -10.72 21.33
CA GLY A 289 -13.35 -11.28 22.27
C GLY A 289 -14.26 -12.29 21.59
N TYR A 290 -15.53 -12.36 22.01
CA TYR A 290 -16.49 -13.27 21.37
C TYR A 290 -16.85 -12.76 19.98
N VAL A 291 -16.64 -13.60 18.98
CA VAL A 291 -17.08 -13.34 17.61
C VAL A 291 -17.77 -14.58 17.07
N ASN A 292 -18.84 -14.37 16.32
CA ASN A 292 -19.59 -15.45 15.73
C ASN A 292 -19.03 -15.82 14.35
N SER A 293 -18.66 -17.09 14.16
CA SER A 293 -17.95 -17.59 12.98
C SER A 293 -18.86 -18.22 11.92
N ILE A 294 -20.12 -17.79 11.78
CA ILE A 294 -21.03 -18.24 10.69
C ILE A 294 -20.37 -18.21 9.29
N TYR A 295 -19.29 -17.44 9.11
CA TYR A 295 -18.58 -17.26 7.83
C TYR A 295 -17.28 -18.06 7.67
N LYS A 296 -16.89 -18.93 8.61
CA LYS A 296 -15.78 -19.84 8.36
C LYS A 296 -16.37 -21.10 7.74
N TYR A 297 -16.25 -21.28 6.42
CA TYR A 297 -15.97 -22.54 5.71
C TYR A 297 -16.40 -22.44 4.23
N GLU A 298 -15.39 -22.37 3.35
CA GLU A 298 -15.47 -23.02 2.05
C GLU A 298 -15.13 -24.50 2.20
N SER A 299 -16.12 -25.38 2.10
CA SER A 299 -16.04 -26.69 1.42
C SER A 299 -17.27 -27.55 1.76
N LYS A 300 -17.74 -28.25 0.73
CA LYS A 300 -18.88 -29.17 0.66
C LYS A 300 -19.10 -30.02 1.92
N LEU A 301 -20.11 -29.67 2.73
CA LEU A 301 -21.03 -30.56 3.46
C LEU A 301 -21.86 -29.66 4.39
N PHE A 302 -23.20 -29.79 4.34
CA PHE A 302 -24.13 -29.08 5.22
C PHE A 302 -23.62 -29.05 6.67
N PHE A 303 -23.63 -27.89 7.36
CA PHE A 303 -24.43 -27.65 8.57
C PHE A 303 -24.45 -26.17 8.99
N LYS A 304 -25.60 -25.79 9.54
CA LYS A 304 -26.17 -24.46 9.74
C LYS A 304 -25.92 -23.94 11.17
N LYS A 305 -24.72 -24.10 11.73
CA LYS A 305 -24.50 -23.84 13.17
C LYS A 305 -23.63 -22.61 13.41
N SER A 306 -24.22 -21.60 14.03
CA SER A 306 -23.52 -20.45 14.56
C SER A 306 -22.61 -20.88 15.71
N GLU A 307 -21.30 -20.84 15.51
CA GLU A 307 -20.32 -21.09 16.57
C GLU A 307 -19.71 -19.76 17.00
N TRP A 308 -19.89 -19.42 18.27
CA TRP A 308 -19.18 -18.29 18.87
C TRP A 308 -17.81 -18.78 19.32
N ARG A 309 -16.76 -18.03 18.94
CA ARG A 309 -15.38 -18.28 19.35
C ARG A 309 -14.86 -17.09 20.13
N TYR A 310 -14.00 -17.33 21.09
CA TYR A 310 -13.33 -16.27 21.85
C TYR A 310 -11.92 -16.02 21.29
N LEU A 311 -11.71 -14.84 20.71
CA LEU A 311 -10.40 -14.35 20.31
C LEU A 311 -9.74 -13.68 21.50
N ASN A 312 -8.72 -14.33 22.06
CA ASN A 312 -8.05 -13.87 23.27
C ASN A 312 -7.02 -12.77 22.95
N PRO A 313 -7.22 -11.51 23.38
CA PRO A 313 -6.23 -10.43 23.14
C PRO A 313 -4.92 -10.66 23.89
N LEU A 314 -4.93 -11.53 24.91
CA LEU A 314 -3.78 -11.92 25.70
C LEU A 314 -3.06 -13.17 25.16
N ASP A 315 -3.40 -13.63 23.95
CA ASP A 315 -2.64 -14.69 23.30
C ASP A 315 -1.44 -14.08 22.56
N PHE A 316 -0.24 -14.30 23.09
CA PHE A 316 1.01 -13.71 22.59
C PHE A 316 1.87 -14.75 21.88
N TYR A 317 2.52 -14.33 20.80
CA TYR A 317 3.61 -15.04 20.16
C TYR A 317 4.80 -14.10 19.98
N LYS A 318 6.01 -14.52 20.39
CA LYS A 318 7.22 -13.68 20.41
C LYS A 318 6.96 -12.29 21.07
N LYS A 319 6.23 -12.27 22.19
CA LYS A 319 5.85 -11.06 22.93
C LYS A 319 4.92 -10.08 22.18
N LYS A 320 4.34 -10.48 21.05
CA LYS A 320 3.34 -9.69 20.29
C LYS A 320 1.97 -10.38 20.35
N SER A 321 0.89 -9.62 20.51
CA SER A 321 -0.46 -10.18 20.49
C SER A 321 -0.76 -10.77 19.11
N LYS A 322 -1.34 -11.98 19.07
CA LYS A 322 -1.71 -12.62 17.80
C LYS A 322 -2.81 -11.85 17.07
N ILE A 323 -3.75 -11.25 17.82
CA ILE A 323 -4.84 -10.44 17.24
C ILE A 323 -4.27 -9.15 16.65
N ASP A 324 -3.38 -8.48 17.36
CA ASP A 324 -2.76 -7.25 16.85
C ASP A 324 -1.95 -7.54 15.57
N ARG A 325 -1.22 -8.67 15.52
CA ARG A 325 -0.50 -9.09 14.30
C ARG A 325 -1.43 -9.43 13.14
N ASP A 326 -2.51 -10.15 13.40
CA ASP A 326 -3.52 -10.50 12.39
C ASP A 326 -4.18 -9.24 11.81
N PHE A 327 -4.51 -8.27 12.67
CA PHE A 327 -5.04 -6.98 12.26
C PHE A 327 -4.01 -6.17 11.45
N SER A 328 -2.76 -6.03 11.92
CA SER A 328 -1.70 -5.32 11.20
C SER A 328 -1.41 -5.94 9.82
N TYR A 329 -1.38 -7.26 9.73
CA TYR A 329 -1.26 -7.99 8.47
C TYR A 329 -2.44 -7.69 7.54
N THR A 330 -3.66 -7.77 8.07
CA THR A 330 -4.89 -7.52 7.30
C THR A 330 -4.90 -6.08 6.78
N ALA A 331 -4.56 -5.10 7.62
CA ALA A 331 -4.47 -3.71 7.19
C ALA A 331 -3.46 -3.52 6.05
N ALA A 332 -2.29 -4.14 6.13
CA ALA A 332 -1.27 -4.10 5.08
C ALA A 332 -1.74 -4.75 3.77
N HIS A 333 -2.51 -5.83 3.87
CA HIS A 333 -3.13 -6.52 2.73
C HIS A 333 -4.19 -5.66 2.07
N GLU A 334 -5.14 -5.12 2.85
CA GLU A 334 -6.23 -4.31 2.33
C GLU A 334 -5.71 -3.02 1.67
N LEU A 335 -4.78 -2.29 2.30
CA LEU A 335 -4.14 -1.12 1.68
C LEU A 335 -3.29 -1.50 0.47
N GLY A 336 -2.77 -2.73 0.47
CA GLY A 336 -2.06 -3.31 -0.66
C GLY A 336 -2.92 -3.45 -1.91
N HIS A 337 -4.23 -3.63 -1.77
CA HIS A 337 -5.13 -3.65 -2.93
C HIS A 337 -5.12 -2.34 -3.70
N THR A 338 -5.06 -1.19 -3.00
CA THR A 338 -4.97 0.13 -3.63
C THR A 338 -3.67 0.30 -4.42
N ILE A 339 -2.55 -0.19 -3.88
CA ILE A 339 -1.24 -0.15 -4.55
C ILE A 339 -1.25 -1.01 -5.82
N LEU A 340 -1.63 -2.28 -5.71
CA LEU A 340 -1.66 -3.22 -6.84
C LEU A 340 -2.62 -2.76 -7.93
N LYS A 341 -3.80 -2.27 -7.54
CA LYS A 341 -4.79 -1.72 -8.47
C LYS A 341 -4.21 -0.54 -9.24
N ALA A 342 -3.63 0.43 -8.54
CA ALA A 342 -3.04 1.61 -9.18
C ALA A 342 -1.90 1.22 -10.13
N PHE A 343 -0.99 0.34 -9.70
CA PHE A 343 0.12 -0.10 -10.54
C PHE A 343 -0.37 -0.85 -11.79
N ALA A 344 -1.32 -1.78 -11.62
CA ALA A 344 -1.90 -2.52 -12.75
C ALA A 344 -2.63 -1.58 -13.71
N GLU A 345 -3.58 -0.77 -13.23
CA GLU A 345 -4.39 0.11 -14.09
C GLU A 345 -3.53 1.12 -14.85
N LYS A 346 -2.59 1.76 -14.17
CA LYS A 346 -1.71 2.77 -14.77
C LYS A 346 -0.63 2.16 -15.66
N GLY A 347 -0.15 0.97 -15.33
CA GLY A 347 0.84 0.21 -16.09
C GLY A 347 0.26 -0.60 -17.26
N GLY A 348 -1.02 -0.41 -17.62
CA GLY A 348 -1.67 -1.07 -18.76
C GLY A 348 -2.20 -2.49 -18.50
N GLY A 349 -2.26 -2.90 -17.24
CA GLY A 349 -2.83 -4.15 -16.76
C GLY A 349 -4.31 -4.04 -16.33
N SER A 350 -4.83 -5.15 -15.80
CA SER A 350 -6.20 -5.22 -15.29
C SER A 350 -6.23 -5.04 -13.76
N THR A 351 -7.17 -4.23 -13.27
CA THR A 351 -7.43 -4.05 -11.83
C THR A 351 -7.84 -5.35 -11.14
N ASP A 352 -8.38 -6.32 -11.88
CA ASP A 352 -8.69 -7.67 -11.39
C ASP A 352 -7.48 -8.37 -10.78
N TYR A 353 -6.27 -8.01 -11.20
CA TYR A 353 -5.03 -8.56 -10.67
C TYR A 353 -4.97 -8.44 -9.14
N SER A 354 -5.38 -7.28 -8.63
CA SER A 354 -5.43 -7.01 -7.19
C SER A 354 -6.49 -7.88 -6.50
N TYR A 355 -7.75 -7.83 -6.96
CA TYR A 355 -8.88 -8.51 -6.31
C TYR A 355 -8.91 -10.03 -6.48
N LYS A 356 -8.19 -10.57 -7.48
CA LYS A 356 -7.97 -12.01 -7.66
C LYS A 356 -6.65 -12.46 -7.03
N HIS A 357 -6.06 -11.64 -6.16
CA HIS A 357 -4.86 -11.96 -5.38
C HIS A 357 -3.73 -12.48 -6.27
N LYS A 358 -3.40 -11.69 -7.30
CA LYS A 358 -2.38 -12.01 -8.31
C LYS A 358 -2.68 -13.29 -9.11
N GLY A 359 -3.96 -13.64 -9.22
CA GLY A 359 -4.47 -14.82 -9.91
C GLY A 359 -4.67 -16.06 -9.02
N SER A 360 -4.15 -16.05 -7.78
CA SER A 360 -4.20 -17.18 -6.84
C SER A 360 -5.62 -17.50 -6.32
N SER A 361 -6.56 -16.58 -6.52
CA SER A 361 -7.97 -16.74 -6.16
C SER A 361 -8.92 -16.25 -7.26
N GLY A 362 -10.21 -16.55 -7.09
CA GLY A 362 -11.27 -15.73 -7.67
C GLY A 362 -11.50 -14.47 -6.83
N TYR A 363 -12.69 -13.86 -6.92
CA TYR A 363 -13.05 -12.71 -6.08
C TYR A 363 -13.35 -13.06 -4.61
N SER A 364 -13.55 -14.35 -4.32
CA SER A 364 -13.95 -14.82 -2.99
C SER A 364 -13.05 -15.92 -2.45
N ASN A 365 -12.67 -16.86 -3.33
CA ASN A 365 -12.25 -18.20 -2.96
C ASN A 365 -10.91 -18.55 -3.59
N THR A 366 -10.09 -19.32 -2.88
CA THR A 366 -8.80 -19.78 -3.42
C THR A 366 -9.03 -20.72 -4.59
N LYS A 367 -8.11 -20.72 -5.56
CA LYS A 367 -8.18 -21.67 -6.68
C LYS A 367 -7.41 -22.95 -6.36
N PRO A 368 -7.78 -24.09 -6.93
CA PRO A 368 -6.90 -25.25 -7.00
C PRO A 368 -5.58 -24.90 -7.71
N VAL A 369 -4.50 -25.61 -7.37
CA VAL A 369 -3.18 -25.40 -8.00
C VAL A 369 -3.22 -25.60 -9.52
N SER A 370 -4.06 -26.53 -10.00
CA SER A 370 -4.28 -26.76 -11.43
C SER A 370 -4.89 -25.58 -12.19
N GLU A 371 -5.45 -24.59 -11.49
CA GLU A 371 -6.12 -23.42 -12.06
C GLU A 371 -5.37 -22.11 -11.73
N GLY A 372 -4.11 -22.21 -11.32
CA GLY A 372 -3.27 -21.07 -10.95
C GLY A 372 -3.36 -20.65 -9.48
N GLY A 373 -4.01 -21.44 -8.64
CA GLY A 373 -3.94 -21.26 -7.19
C GLY A 373 -2.59 -21.69 -6.61
N GLU A 374 -2.33 -21.31 -5.35
CA GLU A 374 -1.04 -21.59 -4.71
C GLU A 374 -1.22 -22.31 -3.37
N ASN A 375 -0.33 -23.25 -3.08
CA ASN A 375 -0.26 -23.86 -1.74
C ASN A 375 0.53 -22.95 -0.80
N TYR A 376 0.13 -22.92 0.46
CA TYR A 376 0.82 -22.14 1.47
C TYR A 376 2.31 -22.54 1.61
N PRO A 377 3.26 -21.59 1.52
CA PRO A 377 4.67 -21.93 1.44
C PRO A 377 5.26 -22.27 2.83
N PHE A 378 5.86 -23.45 2.90
CA PHE A 378 6.47 -23.97 4.14
C PHE A 378 7.77 -23.26 4.54
N ARG A 379 8.45 -22.60 3.60
CA ARG A 379 9.73 -21.90 3.81
C ARG A 379 9.79 -20.67 2.90
N GLY A 380 10.66 -19.72 3.26
CA GLY A 380 10.86 -18.49 2.48
C GLY A 380 9.73 -17.49 2.66
N GLU A 381 9.63 -16.57 1.70
CA GLU A 381 8.61 -15.51 1.65
C GLU A 381 7.20 -16.10 1.45
N ILE A 382 6.25 -15.51 2.17
CA ILE A 382 4.82 -15.62 1.90
C ILE A 382 4.40 -14.29 1.29
N ASP A 383 3.87 -14.33 0.09
CA ASP A 383 3.41 -13.13 -0.61
C ASP A 383 2.19 -12.56 0.11
N LEU A 384 2.31 -11.32 0.60
CA LEU A 384 1.23 -10.61 1.28
C LEU A 384 -0.06 -10.58 0.46
N MET A 385 0.04 -10.46 -0.87
CA MET A 385 -1.09 -10.19 -1.74
C MET A 385 -1.70 -11.46 -2.37
N LYS A 386 -1.23 -12.66 -1.98
CA LYS A 386 -1.76 -13.93 -2.47
C LYS A 386 -2.64 -14.62 -1.45
N TYR A 387 -3.63 -15.34 -1.95
CA TYR A 387 -4.40 -16.29 -1.19
C TYR A 387 -3.87 -17.70 -1.41
N TYR A 388 -3.73 -18.44 -0.31
CA TYR A 388 -3.11 -19.75 -0.32
C TYR A 388 -4.10 -20.84 0.09
N ASN A 389 -4.06 -21.96 -0.63
CA ASN A 389 -4.69 -23.20 -0.24
C ASN A 389 -4.06 -23.70 1.06
N ARG A 390 -4.93 -24.08 2.02
CA ARG A 390 -4.55 -24.54 3.37
C ARG A 390 -3.85 -23.42 4.16
N GLY A 391 -4.61 -22.34 4.35
CA GLY A 391 -4.19 -20.99 4.73
C GLY A 391 -3.20 -20.81 5.90
N PRO A 392 -2.83 -19.55 6.17
CA PRO A 392 -1.67 -19.21 6.98
C PRO A 392 -1.73 -19.73 8.41
N ASN A 393 -0.56 -20.07 8.92
CA ASN A 393 -0.38 -20.36 10.33
C ASN A 393 0.00 -19.07 11.05
N TYR A 394 -0.64 -18.76 12.19
CA TYR A 394 -0.41 -17.51 12.95
C TYR A 394 1.06 -17.24 13.36
N TYR A 395 1.92 -18.25 13.23
CA TYR A 395 3.35 -18.18 13.53
C TYR A 395 4.18 -17.54 12.41
N ASP A 396 3.61 -17.34 11.23
CA ASP A 396 4.36 -16.98 10.02
C ASP A 396 4.31 -15.51 9.62
N PHE A 397 3.66 -14.61 10.38
CA PHE A 397 3.58 -13.20 9.99
C PHE A 397 4.96 -12.56 9.73
N ASP A 398 6.04 -13.03 10.36
CA ASP A 398 7.40 -12.52 10.12
C ASP A 398 7.96 -12.93 8.74
N ARG A 399 7.33 -13.89 8.07
CA ARG A 399 7.63 -14.35 6.71
C ARG A 399 6.70 -13.75 5.65
N ILE A 400 5.66 -13.02 6.07
CA ILE A 400 4.72 -12.38 5.15
C ILE A 400 5.27 -11.03 4.71
N THR A 401 5.39 -10.81 3.41
CA THR A 401 5.89 -9.57 2.82
C THR A 401 5.30 -9.37 1.42
N ALA A 402 5.05 -8.12 1.02
CA ALA A 402 4.73 -7.79 -0.36
C ALA A 402 5.87 -8.25 -1.27
N SER A 403 5.56 -8.84 -2.42
CA SER A 403 6.60 -9.43 -3.28
C SER A 403 7.56 -8.36 -3.80
N LYS A 404 8.74 -8.77 -4.29
CA LYS A 404 9.70 -7.85 -4.90
C LYS A 404 9.03 -7.03 -6.00
N GLU A 405 8.24 -7.69 -6.83
CA GLU A 405 7.51 -7.10 -7.95
C GLU A 405 6.46 -6.08 -7.48
N ASP A 406 5.75 -6.36 -6.38
CA ASP A 406 4.77 -5.42 -5.82
C ASP A 406 5.45 -4.16 -5.26
N VAL A 407 6.59 -4.32 -4.58
CA VAL A 407 7.38 -3.19 -4.09
C VAL A 407 7.98 -2.38 -5.24
N LEU A 408 8.43 -3.03 -6.32
CA LEU A 408 8.84 -2.34 -7.54
C LEU A 408 7.68 -1.55 -8.17
N GLY A 409 6.47 -2.12 -8.20
CA GLY A 409 5.27 -1.43 -8.64
C GLY A 409 4.95 -0.20 -7.79
N LEU A 410 5.12 -0.28 -6.46
CA LEU A 410 4.99 0.87 -5.57
C LEU A 410 5.98 1.99 -5.90
N LEU A 411 7.23 1.65 -6.24
CA LEU A 411 8.22 2.65 -6.67
C LEU A 411 7.90 3.20 -8.06
N TRP A 412 7.42 2.37 -8.98
CA TRP A 412 7.01 2.78 -10.33
C TRP A 412 5.94 3.86 -10.30
N LEU A 413 5.00 3.78 -9.35
CA LEU A 413 3.92 4.76 -9.15
C LEU A 413 4.43 6.18 -8.86
N THR A 414 5.70 6.34 -8.48
CA THR A 414 6.34 7.66 -8.30
C THR A 414 6.82 8.31 -9.60
N LYS A 415 6.48 7.73 -10.76
CA LYS A 415 6.77 8.25 -12.10
C LYS A 415 6.48 9.75 -12.21
N LEU A 416 7.42 10.48 -12.81
CA LEU A 416 7.37 11.92 -12.95
C LEU A 416 7.19 12.31 -14.42
N LYS A 417 6.33 13.30 -14.65
CA LYS A 417 6.18 14.02 -15.93
C LYS A 417 6.91 15.34 -15.88
N ILE A 418 7.56 15.67 -16.98
CA ILE A 418 8.28 16.92 -17.18
C ILE A 418 7.45 17.82 -18.08
N LYS A 419 7.32 19.08 -17.70
CA LYS A 419 6.58 20.10 -18.43
C LYS A 419 7.44 21.32 -18.71
#